data_AF-A0A183EPX7-F1
#
_entry.id   AF-A0A183EPX7-F1
#
_cell.length_a   1.000
_cell.length_b   1.000
_cell.length_c   1.000
_cell.angle_alpha   90.00
_cell.angle_beta   90.00
_cell.angle_gamma   90.00
#
_symmetry.space_group_name_H-M   'P 1'
#
loop_
_entity.id
_entity.type
_entity.pdbx_description
1 polymer ?
#
loop_
_entity_poly.entity_id
_entity_poly.type
_entity_poly.pdbx_seq_one_letter_code
_entity_poly.pdbx_strand_id
1 'polypeptide(L)'
;MSVGTDGQDGPTSAAGAVLTSSDLRYIIHGDGSTKWKKSVIDGFLSNNNSYNFWKTFRNGKSHIICGPTGTNVMDIQVLLFNRE
;
A
#
# COMPACT_ATOMS: atom_id res chain seq x y z
N MET A 1 -2.40 -4.79 -6.13
CA MET A 1 -1.53 -3.62 -6.44
C MET A 1 -2.41 -2.54 -7.03
N SER A 2 -2.19 -1.29 -6.64
CA SER A 2 -2.83 -0.10 -7.23
C SER A 2 -1.76 0.96 -7.40
N VAL A 3 -1.61 1.51 -8.61
CA VAL A 3 -0.62 2.55 -8.92
C VAL A 3 -1.12 3.55 -9.96
N GLY A 4 -0.74 4.82 -9.79
CA GLY A 4 -0.84 5.86 -10.81
C GLY A 4 0.30 5.75 -11.83
N THR A 5 -0.03 5.85 -13.12
CA THR A 5 0.95 5.67 -14.21
C THR A 5 1.89 6.85 -14.41
N ASP A 6 1.55 8.01 -13.85
CA ASP A 6 2.44 9.18 -13.75
C ASP A 6 3.54 9.03 -12.70
N GLY A 7 3.47 7.95 -11.90
CA GLY A 7 4.42 7.67 -10.84
C GLY A 7 4.13 8.39 -9.54
N GLN A 8 2.95 9.02 -9.42
CA GLN A 8 2.49 9.75 -8.24
C GLN A 8 1.05 9.33 -7.87
N ASP A 9 0.77 9.29 -6.57
CA ASP A 9 -0.55 9.06 -5.97
C ASP A 9 -0.79 10.18 -4.96
N GLY A 10 -1.69 11.10 -5.33
CA GLY A 10 -1.90 12.35 -4.60
C GLY A 10 -0.64 13.24 -4.55
N PRO A 11 -0.54 14.16 -3.56
CA PRO A 11 0.61 15.04 -3.40
C PRO A 11 1.78 14.32 -2.72
N THR A 12 2.21 13.18 -3.26
CA THR A 12 3.21 12.30 -2.64
C THR A 12 4.26 11.81 -3.63
N SER A 13 5.37 11.26 -3.11
CA SER A 13 6.43 10.69 -3.94
C SER A 13 6.17 9.24 -4.36
N ALA A 14 5.05 8.65 -3.95
CA ALA A 14 4.71 7.26 -4.25
C ALA A 14 3.78 7.19 -5.44
N ALA A 15 3.93 6.16 -6.27
CA ALA A 15 2.97 5.85 -7.32
C ALA A 15 1.75 5.10 -6.78
N GLY A 16 1.85 4.49 -5.60
CA GLY A 16 0.80 3.69 -4.98
C GLY A 16 1.37 2.59 -4.10
N ALA A 17 0.68 1.45 -4.00
CA ALA A 17 1.06 0.37 -3.09
C ALA A 17 0.72 -1.04 -3.60
N VAL A 18 1.40 -2.03 -3.03
CA VAL A 18 1.13 -3.46 -3.24
C VAL A 18 1.02 -4.19 -1.91
N LEU A 19 0.04 -5.08 -1.84
CA LEU A 19 -0.20 -5.95 -0.69
C LEU A 19 -0.20 -7.40 -1.19
N THR A 20 0.47 -8.27 -0.44
CA THR A 20 0.55 -9.71 -0.72
C THR A 20 -0.19 -10.54 0.32
N SER A 21 -0.39 -11.83 0.04
CA SER A 21 -0.94 -12.78 1.00
C SER A 21 -0.08 -12.91 2.27
N SER A 22 1.25 -12.79 2.16
CA SER A 22 2.13 -12.76 3.34
C SER A 22 1.95 -11.52 4.20
N ASP A 23 1.62 -10.37 3.59
CA ASP A 23 1.35 -9.13 4.33
C ASP A 23 0.02 -9.22 5.08
N LEU A 24 -1.00 -9.79 4.44
CA LEU A 24 -2.29 -10.08 5.08
C LEU A 24 -2.12 -11.05 6.26
N ARG A 25 -1.36 -12.14 6.09
CA ARG A 25 -1.05 -13.06 7.19
C ARG A 25 -0.30 -12.37 8.32
N TYR A 26 0.62 -11.47 8.02
CA TYR A 26 1.33 -10.68 9.02
C TYR A 26 0.39 -9.76 9.82
N ILE A 27 -0.58 -9.14 9.16
CA ILE A 27 -1.61 -8.31 9.81
C ILE A 27 -2.52 -9.17 10.70
N ILE A 28 -2.99 -10.33 10.20
CA ILE A 28 -3.98 -11.18 10.87
C ILE A 28 -3.36 -12.01 12.01
N HIS A 29 -2.19 -12.62 11.76
CA HIS A 29 -1.59 -13.64 12.63
C HIS A 29 -0.31 -13.20 13.32
N GLY A 30 0.12 -11.94 13.18
CA GLY A 30 1.28 -11.49 13.92
C GLY A 30 1.08 -11.69 15.43
N ASP A 31 2.19 -11.89 16.13
CA ASP A 31 2.42 -12.46 17.47
C ASP A 31 1.69 -11.84 18.70
N GLY A 32 0.40 -11.50 18.59
CA GLY A 32 -0.42 -10.98 19.70
C GLY A 32 -0.12 -9.52 20.07
N SER A 33 0.96 -8.94 19.53
CA SER A 33 1.44 -7.58 19.77
C SER A 33 1.19 -6.59 18.60
N THR A 34 0.51 -7.05 17.54
CA THR A 34 0.56 -6.39 16.23
C THR A 34 0.13 -4.93 16.26
N LYS A 35 1.10 -4.05 15.99
CA LYS A 35 0.94 -2.61 15.71
C LYS A 35 -0.17 -2.29 14.71
N TRP A 36 -0.57 -3.26 13.88
CA TRP A 36 -1.50 -3.11 12.76
C TRP A 36 -2.86 -3.75 13.01
N LYS A 37 -3.43 -3.57 14.22
CA LYS A 37 -4.84 -3.91 14.48
C LYS A 37 -5.75 -3.12 13.52
N LYS A 38 -6.93 -3.67 13.23
CA LYS A 38 -7.92 -3.01 12.36
C LYS A 38 -8.19 -1.56 12.76
N SER A 39 -8.35 -1.28 14.05
CA SER A 39 -8.59 0.09 14.55
C SER A 39 -7.45 1.08 14.21
N VAL A 40 -6.20 0.61 14.19
CA VAL A 40 -5.05 1.45 13.80
C VAL A 40 -5.11 1.75 12.30
N ILE A 41 -5.38 0.73 11.48
CA ILE A 41 -5.50 0.86 10.02
C ILE A 41 -6.68 1.78 9.66
N ASP A 42 -7.83 1.56 10.29
CA ASP A 42 -9.02 2.40 10.13
C ASP A 42 -8.73 3.86 10.47
N GLY A 43 -7.91 4.12 11.49
CA GLY A 43 -7.49 5.48 11.85
C GLY A 43 -6.64 6.18 10.78
N PHE A 44 -5.81 5.44 10.04
CA PHE A 44 -5.11 6.00 8.87
C PHE A 44 -6.10 6.29 7.74
N LEU A 45 -7.07 5.41 7.50
CA LEU A 45 -8.08 5.58 6.45
C LEU A 45 -9.02 6.77 6.74
N SER A 46 -9.56 6.87 7.96
CA SER A 46 -10.45 7.97 8.36
C SER A 46 -9.79 9.34 8.26
N ASN A 47 -8.47 9.38 8.41
CA ASN A 47 -7.68 10.60 8.33
C ASN A 47 -7.09 10.85 6.93
N ASN A 48 -7.51 10.10 5.90
CA ASN A 48 -6.96 10.18 4.53
C ASN A 48 -5.43 10.08 4.48
N ASN A 49 -4.83 9.27 5.36
CA ASN A 49 -3.40 9.21 5.62
C ASN A 49 -2.77 7.86 5.20
N SER A 50 -3.22 7.30 4.09
CA SER A 50 -2.71 6.04 3.54
C SER A 50 -1.21 6.09 3.24
N TYR A 51 -0.68 7.24 2.81
CA TYR A 51 0.75 7.43 2.52
C TYR A 51 1.65 7.09 3.72
N ASN A 52 1.34 7.62 4.91
CA ASN A 52 2.16 7.36 6.09
C ASN A 52 1.99 5.93 6.62
N PHE A 53 0.81 5.33 6.43
CA PHE A 53 0.63 3.89 6.69
C PHE A 53 1.60 3.08 5.83
N TRP A 54 1.60 3.25 4.51
CA TRP A 54 2.46 2.46 3.61
C TRP A 54 3.95 2.75 3.82
N LYS A 55 4.33 4.00 4.11
CA LYS A 55 5.70 4.38 4.45
C LYS A 55 6.24 3.64 5.68
N THR A 56 5.39 3.32 6.65
CA THR A 56 5.80 2.69 7.92
C THR A 56 5.51 1.19 7.97
N PHE A 57 4.49 0.72 7.26
CA PHE A 57 4.12 -0.68 7.15
C PHE A 57 5.26 -1.48 6.51
N ARG A 58 5.72 -2.52 7.21
CA ARG A 58 6.86 -3.36 6.79
C ARG A 58 8.08 -2.56 6.31
N ASN A 59 8.36 -1.44 6.96
CA ASN A 59 9.45 -0.53 6.62
C ASN A 59 9.37 -0.01 5.17
N GLY A 60 8.16 0.29 4.69
CA GLY A 60 7.96 0.88 3.36
C GLY A 60 8.00 -0.12 2.20
N LYS A 61 8.21 -1.41 2.46
CA LYS A 61 8.36 -2.43 1.40
C LYS A 61 7.16 -2.58 0.48
N SER A 62 5.96 -2.24 0.98
CA SER A 62 4.71 -2.29 0.23
C SER A 62 4.42 -0.99 -0.54
N HIS A 63 5.24 0.04 -0.36
CA HIS A 63 5.06 1.35 -0.98
C HIS A 63 5.82 1.41 -2.31
N ILE A 64 5.12 1.70 -3.39
CA ILE A 64 5.71 1.70 -4.73
C ILE A 64 6.20 3.12 -5.03
N ILE A 65 7.53 3.28 -5.08
CA ILE A 65 8.19 4.55 -5.40
C ILE A 65 8.87 4.41 -6.76
N CYS A 66 8.27 4.96 -7.80
CA CYS A 66 8.81 4.94 -9.17
C CYS A 66 9.51 6.26 -9.55
N GLY A 67 9.11 7.37 -8.90
CA GLY A 67 9.41 8.72 -9.40
C GLY A 67 8.56 9.07 -10.63
N PRO A 68 8.66 10.32 -11.14
CA PRO A 68 7.88 10.76 -12.30
C PRO A 68 8.21 9.92 -13.54
N THR A 69 7.18 9.33 -14.15
CA THR A 69 7.36 8.47 -15.34
C THR A 69 7.45 9.27 -16.65
N GLY A 70 6.98 10.52 -16.64
CA GLY A 70 6.92 11.38 -17.82
C GLY A 70 5.72 11.10 -18.73
N THR A 71 4.78 10.26 -18.32
CA THR A 71 3.51 9.98 -19.03
C THR A 71 2.36 9.86 -18.03
N ASN A 72 1.11 9.93 -18.48
CA ASN A 72 -0.04 9.68 -17.61
C ASN A 72 -1.21 9.09 -18.41
N VAL A 73 -1.61 7.87 -18.05
CA VAL A 73 -2.78 7.16 -18.58
C VAL A 73 -3.71 6.70 -17.45
N MET A 74 -3.82 7.50 -16.38
CA MET A 74 -4.58 7.22 -15.15
C MET A 74 -3.97 6.07 -14.34
N ASP A 75 -4.80 5.24 -13.71
CA ASP A 75 -4.40 4.23 -12.74
C ASP A 75 -4.42 2.80 -13.31
N ILE A 76 -3.57 1.95 -12.74
CA ILE A 76 -3.57 0.50 -12.98
C ILE A 76 -3.80 -0.24 -11.67
N GLN A 77 -4.77 -1.16 -11.68
CA GLN A 77 -5.02 -2.10 -10.59
C GLN A 77 -4.78 -3.53 -11.06
N VAL A 78 -3.99 -4.28 -10.28
CA VAL A 78 -3.67 -5.68 -10.55
C VAL A 78 -3.97 -6.52 -9.32
N LEU A 79 -4.81 -7.54 -9.51
CA LEU A 79 -5.05 -8.62 -8.57
C LEU A 79 -4.46 -9.90 -9.15
N LEU A 80 -3.48 -10.48 -8.46
CA LEU A 80 -2.87 -11.76 -8.81
C LEU A 80 -3.32 -12.81 -7.80
N PHE A 81 -3.80 -13.94 -8.31
CA PHE A 81 -4.17 -15.11 -7.52
C PHE A 81 -3.72 -16.38 -8.24
N ASN A 82 -3.41 -17.43 -7.49
CA ASN A 82 -3.14 -18.74 -8.06
C ASN A 82 -4.47 -19.43 -8.34
N ARG A 83 -4.55 -20.08 -9.51
CA ARG A 83 -5.59 -21.06 -9.80
C ARG A 83 -5.06 -22.42 -9.34
N GLU A 84 -5.85 -23.14 -8.55
CA GLU A 84 -5.54 -24.53 -8.16
C GLU A 84 -5.24 -25.41 -9.38
#